data_AF-A0A4Y2DVK8-F1
#
_entry.id   AF-A0A4Y2DVK8-F1
#
_cell.length_a   1.000
_cell.length_b   1.000
_cell.length_c   1.000
_cell.angle_alpha   90.00
_cell.angle_beta   90.00
_cell.angle_gamma   90.00
#
_symmetry.space_group_name_H-M   'P 1'
#
loop_
_entity.id
_entity.type
_entity.pdbx_description
1 polymer ?
#
loop_
_entity_poly.entity_id
_entity_poly.type
_entity_poly.pdbx_seq_one_letter_code
_entity_poly.pdbx_strand_id
1 'polypeptide(L)'
;MMFITFLVLATGLGDGWGAAPPIANPLESAIKELGSHLLQTLDGFVFVVAPDGKIMYISETASVHLGLSQVELTGNSIYEYIDPTDHDEMASVLSLQPPPLHHQIPVPQGVEFELERSFFVRMKCVLAKRNAGLTSGGYKVSKKAIFSSYHNILQGF
;
A
#
# COMPACT_ATOMS: atom_id res chain seq x y z
N MET A 1 -9.17 14.93 5.09
CA MET A 1 -9.68 13.74 5.82
C MET A 1 -9.39 12.56 4.89
N MET A 2 -8.51 11.63 5.31
CA MET A 2 -7.43 11.03 4.48
C MET A 2 -7.76 9.64 3.90
N PHE A 3 -7.59 9.44 2.59
CA PHE A 3 -7.64 8.13 1.93
C PHE A 3 -6.25 7.52 1.76
N ILE A 4 -6.12 6.21 1.89
CA ILE A 4 -4.85 5.51 1.68
C ILE A 4 -5.08 4.34 0.73
N THR A 5 -4.20 4.18 -0.25
CA THR A 5 -4.18 2.99 -1.10
C THR A 5 -2.87 2.25 -0.88
N PHE A 6 -2.95 0.98 -0.51
CA PHE A 6 -1.83 0.04 -0.38
C PHE A 6 -1.81 -0.88 -1.59
N LEU A 7 -0.70 -0.90 -2.31
CA LEU A 7 -0.45 -1.80 -3.42
C LEU A 7 0.60 -2.83 -3.01
N VAL A 8 0.27 -4.11 -3.15
CA VAL A 8 1.25 -5.20 -2.98
C VAL A 8 1.51 -5.85 -4.33
N LEU A 9 2.79 -5.93 -4.68
CA LEU A 9 3.27 -6.64 -5.85
C LEU A 9 3.65 -8.06 -5.41
N ALA A 10 2.95 -9.07 -5.92
CA ALA A 10 3.34 -10.46 -5.67
C ALA A 10 4.71 -10.75 -6.28
N THR A 11 5.48 -11.59 -5.59
CA THR A 11 6.89 -11.90 -5.90
C THR A 11 7.06 -12.45 -7.32
N GLY A 12 7.45 -11.56 -8.24
CA GLY A 12 7.86 -11.87 -9.62
C GLY A 12 8.97 -10.97 -10.13
N LEU A 13 9.57 -10.12 -9.28
CA LEU A 13 10.78 -9.37 -9.58
C LEU A 13 11.93 -9.97 -8.76
N GLY A 14 12.49 -11.08 -9.25
CA GLY A 14 13.76 -11.60 -8.77
C GLY A 14 14.87 -10.56 -8.98
N ASP A 15 15.62 -10.27 -7.92
CA ASP A 15 17.00 -9.76 -7.91
C ASP A 15 17.36 -8.50 -8.76
N GLY A 16 16.39 -7.73 -9.25
CA GLY A 16 16.63 -6.62 -10.20
C GLY A 16 16.59 -5.20 -9.61
N TRP A 17 16.10 -5.01 -8.38
CA TRP A 17 15.85 -3.67 -7.80
C TRP A 17 17.11 -3.05 -7.15
N GLY A 18 18.20 -2.96 -7.91
CA GLY A 18 19.44 -2.34 -7.42
C GLY A 18 20.63 -2.33 -8.38
N ALA A 19 20.55 -2.96 -9.56
CA ALA A 19 21.74 -3.14 -10.42
C ALA A 19 21.59 -2.73 -11.90
N ALA A 20 20.47 -2.13 -12.33
CA ALA A 20 20.32 -1.69 -13.72
C ALA A 20 20.03 -0.18 -13.83
N PRO A 21 20.63 0.54 -14.81
CA PRO A 21 20.30 1.93 -15.10
C PRO A 21 18.81 2.07 -15.47
N PRO A 22 18.20 3.26 -15.34
CA PRO A 22 16.76 3.43 -15.39
C PRO A 22 16.25 3.13 -16.81
N ILE A 23 15.82 1.89 -17.02
CA ILE A 23 14.87 1.59 -18.08
C ILE A 23 13.58 2.24 -17.60
N ALA A 24 13.08 3.23 -18.35
CA ALA A 24 11.81 3.90 -18.04
C ALA A 24 10.71 2.84 -17.96
N ASN A 25 10.43 2.36 -16.75
CA ASN A 25 9.50 1.27 -16.51
C ASN A 25 8.10 1.80 -16.86
N PRO A 26 7.39 1.19 -17.83
CA PRO A 26 5.99 1.52 -18.11
C PRO A 26 5.13 1.42 -16.86
N LEU A 27 5.52 0.55 -15.91
CA LEU A 27 4.91 0.40 -14.59
C LEU A 27 5.11 1.62 -13.69
N GLU A 28 6.28 2.28 -13.69
CA GLU A 28 6.47 3.51 -12.92
C GLU A 28 5.62 4.64 -13.48
N SER A 29 5.55 4.77 -14.82
CA SER A 29 4.66 5.75 -15.46
C SER A 29 3.19 5.42 -15.21
N ALA A 30 2.78 4.15 -15.31
CA ALA A 30 1.40 3.73 -15.04
C ALA A 30 1.02 3.93 -13.57
N ILE A 31 1.91 3.62 -12.62
CA ILE A 31 1.67 3.88 -11.19
C ILE A 31 1.67 5.39 -10.91
N LYS A 32 2.51 6.19 -11.58
CA LYS A 32 2.49 7.65 -11.46
C LYS A 32 1.25 8.27 -12.09
N GLU A 33 0.75 7.74 -13.21
CA GLU A 33 -0.41 8.23 -13.94
C GLU A 33 -1.72 7.79 -13.28
N LEU A 34 -1.83 6.52 -12.90
CA LEU A 34 -2.92 6.01 -12.06
C LEU A 34 -2.90 6.69 -10.70
N GLY A 35 -1.71 6.85 -10.11
CA GLY A 35 -1.50 7.59 -8.88
C GLY A 35 -1.94 9.05 -9.03
N SER A 36 -1.56 9.76 -10.08
CA SER A 36 -1.94 11.17 -10.24
C SER A 36 -3.45 11.35 -10.44
N HIS A 37 -4.13 10.49 -11.21
CA HIS A 37 -5.58 10.53 -11.37
C HIS A 37 -6.35 10.13 -10.11
N LEU A 38 -5.87 9.12 -9.38
CA LEU A 38 -6.44 8.69 -8.11
C LEU A 38 -6.25 9.76 -7.03
N LEU A 39 -5.08 10.40 -6.97
CA LEU A 39 -4.74 11.47 -6.03
C LEU A 39 -5.41 12.81 -6.36
N GLN A 40 -5.74 13.08 -7.62
CA GLN A 40 -6.53 14.26 -8.01
C GLN A 40 -7.98 14.15 -7.54
N THR A 41 -8.49 12.92 -7.39
CA THR A 41 -9.88 12.66 -6.98
C THR A 41 -10.00 12.35 -5.48
N LEU A 42 -8.93 11.83 -4.85
CA LEU A 42 -8.87 11.48 -3.43
C LEU A 42 -7.94 12.42 -2.66
N ASP A 43 -8.44 12.99 -1.56
CA ASP A 43 -7.63 13.65 -0.51
C ASP A 43 -6.81 12.59 0.26
N GLY A 44 -5.75 12.07 -0.38
CA GLY A 44 -5.01 10.90 0.08
C GLY A 44 -3.59 10.72 -0.48
N PHE A 45 -3.03 9.53 -0.26
CA PHE A 45 -1.72 9.11 -0.76
C PHE A 45 -1.68 7.61 -1.06
N VAL A 46 -0.67 7.19 -1.80
CA VAL A 46 -0.45 5.80 -2.21
C VAL A 46 0.82 5.25 -1.56
N PHE A 47 0.74 4.03 -1.06
CA PHE A 47 1.85 3.19 -0.66
C PHE A 47 1.97 1.99 -1.60
N VAL A 48 3.19 1.64 -1.98
CA VAL A 48 3.52 0.33 -2.54
C VAL A 48 4.38 -0.38 -1.51
N VAL A 49 3.93 -1.55 -1.07
CA VAL A 49 4.55 -2.31 0.01
C VAL A 49 4.85 -3.71 -0.50
N ALA A 50 6.02 -4.24 -0.17
CA ALA A 50 6.33 -5.64 -0.42
C ALA A 50 5.51 -6.54 0.54
N PRO A 51 5.34 -7.84 0.23
CA PRO A 51 4.59 -8.76 1.09
C PRO A 51 5.15 -8.90 2.52
N ASP A 52 6.43 -8.60 2.72
CA ASP A 52 7.10 -8.57 4.02
C ASP A 52 6.84 -7.28 4.83
N GLY A 53 6.06 -6.35 4.28
CA GLY A 53 5.75 -5.06 4.90
C GLY A 53 6.77 -3.96 4.60
N LYS A 54 7.78 -4.19 3.76
CA LYS A 54 8.74 -3.16 3.37
C LYS A 54 8.12 -2.13 2.42
N ILE A 55 8.25 -0.84 2.73
CA ILE A 55 7.76 0.24 1.88
C ILE A 55 8.69 0.39 0.68
N MET A 56 8.17 0.13 -0.52
CA MET A 56 8.91 0.22 -1.79
C MET A 56 8.71 1.58 -2.47
N TYR A 57 7.52 2.15 -2.34
CA TYR A 57 7.21 3.48 -2.87
C TYR A 57 6.14 4.16 -2.03
N ILE A 58 6.19 5.49 -2.01
CA ILE A 58 5.13 6.33 -1.47
C ILE A 58 4.95 7.59 -2.31
N SER A 59 3.71 8.05 -2.50
CA SER A 59 3.45 9.31 -3.21
C SER A 59 3.88 10.54 -2.38
N GLU A 60 4.36 11.58 -3.05
CA GLU A 60 4.82 12.83 -2.39
C GLU A 60 3.73 13.50 -1.53
N THR A 61 2.46 13.27 -1.87
CA THR A 61 1.29 13.78 -1.15
C THR A 61 1.20 13.31 0.30
N ALA A 62 1.90 12.23 0.69
CA ALA A 62 1.93 11.77 2.07
C ALA A 62 2.48 12.82 3.05
N SER A 63 3.42 13.65 2.61
CA SER A 63 3.98 14.75 3.40
C SER A 63 2.91 15.75 3.84
N VAL A 64 1.94 16.03 2.97
CA VAL A 64 0.82 16.94 3.26
C VAL A 64 -0.16 16.34 4.28
N HIS A 65 -0.28 15.01 4.32
CA HIS A 65 -1.31 14.32 5.11
C HIS A 65 -0.80 13.80 6.46
N LEU A 66 0.46 13.38 6.51
CA LEU A 66 1.11 12.80 7.69
C LEU A 66 2.29 13.64 8.20
N GLY A 67 2.87 14.52 7.39
CA GLY A 67 4.08 15.28 7.73
C GLY A 67 5.37 14.49 7.58
N LEU A 68 5.30 13.30 6.97
CA LEU A 68 6.43 12.41 6.73
C LEU A 68 6.79 12.44 5.25
N SER A 69 8.07 12.62 4.92
CA SER A 69 8.55 12.67 3.54
C SER A 69 8.67 11.27 2.93
N GLN A 70 8.69 11.20 1.59
CA GLN A 70 8.92 9.95 0.88
C GLN A 70 10.25 9.30 1.28
N VAL A 71 11.31 10.11 1.44
CA VAL A 71 12.66 9.63 1.80
C VAL A 71 12.70 9.04 3.21
N GLU A 72 11.94 9.60 4.15
CA GLU A 72 11.86 9.08 5.52
C GLU A 72 11.12 7.75 5.63
N LEU A 73 10.24 7.44 4.67
CA LEU A 73 9.35 6.27 4.72
C LEU A 73 9.88 5.12 3.85
N THR A 74 10.45 5.43 2.70
CA THR A 74 10.86 4.42 1.72
C THR A 74 12.00 3.57 2.25
N GLY A 75 11.89 2.25 2.07
CA GLY A 75 12.87 1.27 2.53
C GLY A 75 12.65 0.77 3.96
N ASN A 76 11.84 1.47 4.76
CA ASN A 76 11.50 1.08 6.13
C ASN A 76 10.30 0.12 6.16
N SER A 77 10.10 -0.51 7.32
CA SER A 77 8.92 -1.34 7.55
C SER A 77 7.69 -0.46 7.78
N ILE A 78 6.57 -0.81 7.15
CA ILE A 78 5.31 -0.09 7.33
C ILE A 78 4.80 -0.13 8.78
N TYR A 79 5.12 -1.19 9.52
CA TYR A 79 4.71 -1.38 10.91
C TYR A 79 5.29 -0.32 11.87
N GLU A 80 6.38 0.35 11.49
CA GLU A 80 6.94 1.48 12.27
C GLU A 80 6.03 2.73 12.26
N TYR A 81 5.15 2.83 11.26
CA TYR A 81 4.28 3.98 11.04
C TYR A 81 2.81 3.68 11.26
N ILE A 82 2.46 2.43 11.60
CA ILE A 82 1.11 2.02 11.95
C ILE A 82 0.98 1.91 13.47
N ASP A 83 -0.17 2.32 14.01
CA ASP A 83 -0.50 2.10 15.42
C ASP A 83 -0.40 0.61 15.77
N PRO A 84 0.29 0.22 16.86
CA PRO A 84 0.45 -1.20 17.23
C PRO A 84 -0.85 -2.00 17.32
N THR A 85 -1.97 -1.35 17.65
CA THR A 85 -3.27 -2.01 17.75
C THR A 85 -3.90 -2.34 16.39
N ASP A 86 -3.39 -1.79 15.29
CA ASP A 86 -3.79 -2.12 13.92
C ASP A 86 -2.80 -3.08 13.22
N HIS A 87 -1.73 -3.54 13.90
CA HIS A 87 -0.70 -4.39 13.29
C HIS A 87 -1.24 -5.75 12.86
N ASP A 88 -2.09 -6.38 13.65
CA ASP A 88 -2.71 -7.66 13.32
C ASP A 88 -3.60 -7.56 12.07
N GLU A 89 -4.39 -6.48 11.96
CA GLU A 89 -5.22 -6.22 10.79
C GLU A 89 -4.34 -5.99 9.55
N MET A 90 -3.27 -5.20 9.66
CA MET A 90 -2.31 -4.99 8.58
C MET A 90 -1.62 -6.29 8.14
N ALA A 91 -1.20 -7.12 9.10
CA ALA A 91 -0.60 -8.43 8.79
C ALA A 91 -1.59 -9.35 8.07
N SER A 92 -2.87 -9.33 8.45
CA SER A 92 -3.91 -10.12 7.79
C SER A 92 -4.17 -9.71 6.33
N VAL A 93 -4.08 -8.40 6.02
CA VAL A 93 -4.23 -7.92 4.64
C VAL A 93 -3.00 -8.23 3.80
N LEU A 94 -1.80 -8.08 4.37
CA LEU A 94 -0.52 -8.39 3.70
C LEU A 94 -0.31 -9.88 3.46
N SER A 95 -0.80 -10.75 4.34
CA SER A 95 -0.61 -12.21 4.25
C SER A 95 -1.39 -12.88 3.12
N LEU A 96 -2.15 -12.11 2.32
CA LEU A 96 -2.93 -12.58 1.15
C LEU A 96 -3.69 -13.88 1.40
N GLN A 97 -4.15 -14.14 2.63
CA GLN A 97 -4.86 -15.39 2.88
C GLN A 97 -6.11 -15.39 2.01
N PRO A 98 -6.28 -16.36 1.08
CA PRO A 98 -7.56 -16.54 0.44
C PRO A 98 -8.59 -16.70 1.56
N PRO A 99 -9.79 -16.11 1.45
CA PRO A 99 -10.82 -16.31 2.45
C PRO A 99 -10.94 -17.83 2.69
N PRO A 100 -11.00 -18.30 3.94
CA PRO A 100 -11.05 -19.72 4.22
C PRO A 100 -12.30 -20.28 3.54
N LEU A 101 -12.11 -20.93 2.40
CA LEU A 101 -13.16 -21.59 1.66
C LEU A 101 -13.59 -22.81 2.48
N HIS A 102 -14.53 -22.59 3.40
CA HIS A 102 -15.48 -23.64 3.70
C HIS A 102 -16.27 -23.88 2.41
N HIS A 103 -16.23 -25.13 1.94
CA HIS A 103 -16.89 -25.68 0.77
C HIS A 103 -16.06 -25.77 -0.52
N GLN A 104 -15.61 -27.00 -0.78
CA GLN A 104 -15.02 -27.50 -2.01
C GLN A 104 -15.92 -27.17 -3.21
N ILE A 105 -15.57 -26.14 -3.97
CA ILE A 105 -16.00 -25.99 -5.36
C ILE A 105 -14.71 -25.99 -6.19
N PRO A 106 -14.57 -26.85 -7.21
CA PRO A 106 -13.43 -26.79 -8.12
C PRO A 106 -13.49 -25.44 -8.84
N VAL A 107 -12.67 -24.49 -8.42
CA VAL A 107 -12.55 -23.19 -9.10
C VAL A 107 -11.75 -23.42 -10.38
N PRO A 108 -12.22 -22.97 -11.56
CA PRO A 108 -11.46 -23.11 -12.81
C PRO A 108 -10.10 -22.43 -12.67
N GLN A 109 -9.04 -23.12 -13.10
CA GLN A 109 -7.69 -22.59 -13.18
C GLN A 109 -7.69 -21.35 -14.09
N GLY A 110 -7.44 -20.16 -13.53
CA GLY A 110 -7.32 -18.92 -14.33
C GLY A 110 -8.03 -17.67 -13.79
N VAL A 111 -8.57 -17.69 -12.57
CA VAL A 111 -9.06 -16.44 -11.95
C VAL A 111 -7.87 -15.61 -11.44
N GLU A 112 -7.55 -14.58 -12.21
CA GLU A 112 -6.70 -13.45 -11.85
C GLU A 112 -7.32 -12.73 -10.65
N PHE A 113 -6.93 -13.11 -9.43
CA PHE A 113 -7.49 -12.51 -8.22
C PHE A 113 -6.83 -11.17 -7.94
N GLU A 114 -7.45 -10.09 -8.40
CA GLU A 114 -7.25 -8.76 -7.81
C GLU A 114 -8.05 -8.71 -6.51
N LEU A 115 -7.38 -8.94 -5.38
CA LEU A 115 -8.03 -8.90 -4.07
C LEU A 115 -8.01 -7.45 -3.57
N GLU A 116 -9.19 -6.82 -3.54
CA GLU A 116 -9.40 -5.54 -2.87
C GLU A 116 -9.96 -5.76 -1.46
N ARG A 117 -9.32 -5.18 -0.44
CA ARG A 117 -9.84 -5.12 0.93
C ARG A 117 -9.88 -3.68 1.41
N SER A 118 -10.98 -3.29 2.05
CA SER A 118 -11.06 -1.98 2.71
C SER A 118 -11.07 -2.12 4.22
N PHE A 119 -10.26 -1.33 4.90
CA PHE A 119 -10.11 -1.32 6.36
C PHE A 119 -9.81 0.10 6.85
N PHE A 120 -9.74 0.28 8.16
CA PHE A 120 -9.28 1.52 8.78
C PHE A 120 -7.89 1.28 9.34
N VAL A 121 -7.01 2.27 9.23
CA VAL A 121 -5.68 2.17 9.81
C VAL A 121 -5.24 3.50 10.38
N ARG A 122 -4.63 3.47 11.56
CA ARG A 122 -4.04 4.62 12.21
C ARG A 122 -2.58 4.75 11.81
N MET A 123 -2.28 5.83 11.13
CA MET A 123 -0.92 6.15 10.69
C MET A 123 -0.30 7.21 11.60
N LYS A 124 0.98 7.06 11.91
CA LYS A 124 1.78 8.07 12.60
C LYS A 124 1.71 9.39 11.83
N CYS A 125 1.40 10.47 12.55
CA CYS A 125 1.26 11.81 12.01
C CYS A 125 2.08 12.80 12.85
N VAL A 126 3.00 13.50 12.18
CA VAL A 126 3.90 14.48 12.80
C VAL A 126 3.51 15.92 12.45
N LEU A 127 2.39 16.11 11.75
CA LEU A 127 1.84 17.43 11.51
C LEU A 127 1.46 18.10 12.82
N ALA A 128 1.67 19.42 12.90
CA ALA A 128 1.14 20.21 13.99
C ALA A 128 -0.38 20.05 14.09
N LYS A 129 -0.94 20.07 15.32
CA LYS A 129 -2.37 19.84 15.61
C LYS A 129 -3.32 20.62 14.68
N ARG A 130 -2.96 21.86 14.34
CA ARG A 130 -3.74 22.73 13.43
C ARG A 130 -3.89 22.20 11.99
N ASN A 131 -2.91 21.42 11.52
CA ASN A 131 -2.86 20.88 10.15
C ASN A 131 -3.14 19.38 10.11
N ALA A 132 -2.96 18.69 11.25
CA ALA A 132 -3.12 17.25 11.35
C ALA A 132 -4.58 16.78 11.21
N GLY A 133 -5.54 17.64 11.55
CA GLY A 133 -6.92 17.23 11.77
C GLY A 133 -7.05 16.43 13.07
N LEU A 134 -8.01 15.50 13.12
CA LEU A 134 -8.23 14.66 14.31
C LEU A 134 -7.11 13.62 14.45
N THR A 135 -6.38 13.67 15.56
CA THR A 135 -5.31 12.74 15.90
C THR A 135 -5.41 12.34 17.37
N SER A 136 -4.98 11.12 17.70
CA SER A 136 -4.89 10.60 19.07
C SER A 136 -3.52 9.97 19.26
N GLY A 137 -2.78 10.37 20.30
CA GLY A 137 -1.44 9.81 20.58
C GLY A 137 -0.40 10.02 19.48
N GLY A 138 -0.58 11.01 18.58
CA GLY A 138 0.28 11.19 17.41
C GLY A 138 -0.09 10.31 16.21
N TYR A 139 -1.22 9.60 16.26
CA TYR A 139 -1.74 8.80 15.16
C TYR A 139 -3.02 9.41 14.58
N LYS A 140 -3.16 9.31 13.25
CA LYS A 140 -4.27 9.80 12.46
C LYS A 140 -5.01 8.62 11.83
N VAL A 141 -6.30 8.51 12.12
CA VAL A 141 -7.16 7.46 11.56
C VAL A 141 -7.42 7.78 10.08
N SER A 142 -7.20 6.81 9.20
CA SER A 142 -7.61 6.91 7.79
C SER A 142 -9.14 6.92 7.67
N LYS A 143 -9.69 7.57 6.65
CA LYS A 143 -11.12 7.44 6.32
C LYS A 143 -11.46 6.06 5.78
N LYS A 144 -10.55 5.53 4.98
CA LYS A 144 -10.62 4.24 4.30
C LYS A 144 -9.23 3.97 3.77
N ALA A 145 -8.64 2.86 4.19
CA ALA A 145 -7.51 2.26 3.54
C ALA A 145 -8.03 1.21 2.58
N ILE A 146 -7.58 1.27 1.33
CA ILE A 146 -7.86 0.26 0.30
C ILE A 146 -6.56 -0.49 0.07
N PHE A 147 -6.60 -1.80 0.22
CA PHE A 147 -5.51 -2.69 -0.11
C PHE A 147 -5.84 -3.41 -1.41
N SER A 148 -4.98 -3.27 -2.42
CA SER A 148 -5.07 -3.99 -3.68
C SER A 148 -3.81 -4.83 -3.87
N SER A 149 -4.01 -6.13 -4.07
CA SER A 149 -2.91 -7.04 -4.39
C SER A 149 -2.88 -7.33 -5.89
N TYR A 150 -1.77 -7.00 -6.54
CA TYR A 150 -1.52 -7.32 -7.94
C TYR A 150 -0.64 -8.56 -8.04
N HIS A 151 -1.26 -9.69 -8.41
CA HIS A 151 -0.54 -10.89 -8.79
C HIS A 151 -0.22 -10.79 -10.29
N ASN A 152 1.01 -10.40 -10.65
CA ASN A 152 1.45 -10.50 -12.05
C ASN A 152 1.47 -11.98 -12.43
N ILE A 153 0.59 -12.40 -13.33
CA ILE A 153 0.66 -13.70 -14.02
C ILE A 153 1.81 -13.63 -15.03
N LEU A 154 3.05 -13.62 -14.56
CA LEU A 154 4.24 -13.85 -15.40
C LEU A 154 4.79 -15.28 -15.17
N GLN A 155 3.89 -16.25 -15.20
CA GLN A 155 4.21 -17.68 -15.28
C GLN A 155 3.76 -18.26 -16.63
N GLY A 156 3.78 -17.45 -17.70
CA GLY A 156 3.20 -17.79 -19.00
C GLY A 156 4.00 -17.41 -20.24
N PHE A 157 5.30 -17.11 -20.13
CA PHE A 157 6.21 -17.01 -21.28
C PHE A 157 7.55 -17.66 -20.97
#